data_AF-A0A0A1TNC9-F1
#
_entry.id   AF-A0A0A1TNC9-F1
#
_cell.length_a   1.000
_cell.length_b   1.000
_cell.length_c   1.000
_cell.angle_alpha   90.00
_cell.angle_beta   90.00
_cell.angle_gamma   90.00
#
_symmetry.space_group_name_H-M   'P 1'
#
loop_
_entity.id
_entity.type
_entity.pdbx_description
1 polymer ?
#
loop_
_entity_poly.entity_id
_entity_poly.type
_entity_poly.pdbx_seq_one_letter_code
_entity_poly.pdbx_strand_id
1 'polypeptide(L)'
;MLDQYELNWEAWHENHDAAEYVAYGDLDDDTRPFGEQQEDGTWEADLDTPYLARCCGQDRPVHKRGLSVQVTPAGGMDFVTIRDYVAVVHLWMMTLREDIIGAKIVAGGRCHMAPAEARSMNWMISVRTAPWHEIFTYKFWLSDHTRGELRDDAATRSLMREVARVRAEKQQQQ
;
A
#
# COMPACT_ATOMS: atom_id res chain seq x y z
N MET A 1 -4.81 -1.17 2.35
CA MET A 1 -3.68 -0.43 1.74
C MET A 1 -2.82 0.11 2.88
N LEU A 2 -1.56 0.52 2.64
CA LEU A 2 -0.63 0.93 3.70
C LEU A 2 -1.21 1.99 4.65
N ASP A 3 -2.03 2.91 4.15
CA ASP A 3 -2.73 3.93 4.94
C ASP A 3 -3.66 3.39 6.02
N GLN A 4 -4.10 2.13 5.88
CA GLN A 4 -4.97 1.43 6.80
C GLN A 4 -4.20 0.37 7.60
N TYR A 5 -2.88 0.26 7.41
CA TYR A 5 -2.11 -0.83 8.01
C TYR A 5 -2.14 -0.73 9.54
N GLU A 6 -1.81 0.43 10.10
CA GLU A 6 -1.81 0.67 11.53
C GLU A 6 -3.19 0.45 12.16
N LEU A 7 -4.22 1.08 11.58
CA LEU A 7 -5.60 0.96 12.07
C LEU A 7 -6.11 -0.48 12.03
N ASN A 8 -5.83 -1.22 10.95
CA ASN A 8 -6.22 -2.63 10.88
C ASN A 8 -5.40 -3.48 11.84
N TRP A 9 -4.14 -3.12 12.12
CA TRP A 9 -3.29 -3.85 13.05
C TRP A 9 -3.84 -3.73 14.46
N GLU A 10 -4.18 -2.51 14.88
CA GLU A 10 -4.79 -2.25 16.18
C GLU A 10 -6.12 -2.99 16.33
N ALA A 11 -7.04 -2.81 15.39
CA ALA A 11 -8.36 -3.45 15.43
C ALA A 11 -8.29 -4.98 15.42
N TRP A 12 -7.24 -5.58 14.85
CA TRP A 12 -7.07 -7.04 14.85
C TRP A 12 -6.43 -7.56 16.14
N HIS A 13 -5.59 -6.76 16.80
CA HIS A 13 -4.82 -7.18 17.97
C HIS A 13 -5.38 -6.71 19.32
N GLU A 14 -6.33 -5.75 19.35
CA GLU A 14 -6.87 -5.15 20.60
C GLU A 14 -7.38 -6.18 21.63
N ASN A 15 -7.92 -7.31 21.17
CA ASN A 15 -8.54 -8.34 22.02
C ASN A 15 -7.66 -9.60 22.18
N HIS A 16 -6.39 -9.55 21.77
CA HIS A 16 -5.48 -10.68 21.96
C HIS A 16 -4.92 -10.73 23.38
N ASP A 17 -4.78 -11.93 23.94
CA ASP A 17 -4.13 -12.12 25.26
C ASP A 17 -2.66 -11.65 25.27
N ALA A 18 -2.02 -11.61 24.10
CA ALA A 18 -0.64 -11.16 23.92
C ALA A 18 -0.53 -9.64 23.66
N ALA A 19 -1.62 -8.88 23.82
CA ALA A 19 -1.65 -7.43 23.62
C ALA A 19 -0.91 -6.71 24.76
N GLU A 20 0.10 -5.93 24.41
CA GLU A 20 0.91 -5.15 25.34
C GLU A 20 0.55 -3.66 25.17
N TYR A 21 -0.10 -3.11 26.19
CA TYR A 21 -0.50 -1.70 26.25
C TYR A 21 0.51 -0.89 27.06
N VAL A 22 0.77 0.33 26.61
CA VAL A 22 1.57 1.35 27.31
C VAL A 22 0.74 2.63 27.44
N ALA A 23 1.05 3.48 28.42
CA ALA A 23 0.43 4.79 28.48
C ALA A 23 0.92 5.63 27.31
N TYR A 24 0.04 6.41 26.68
CA TYR A 24 0.40 7.29 25.57
C TYR A 24 1.54 8.26 25.94
N GLY A 25 1.53 8.76 27.20
CA GLY A 25 2.59 9.63 27.71
C GLY A 25 3.98 9.00 27.78
N ASP A 26 4.06 7.66 27.84
CA ASP A 26 5.31 6.92 27.91
C ASP A 26 5.90 6.61 26.51
N LEU A 27 5.18 6.95 25.43
CA LEU A 27 5.67 6.81 24.06
C LEU A 27 6.76 7.84 23.77
N ASP A 28 7.79 7.40 23.04
CA ASP A 28 8.76 8.30 22.43
C ASP A 28 8.11 9.15 21.33
N ASP A 29 8.70 10.32 21.04
CA ASP A 29 8.16 11.25 20.06
C ASP A 29 8.10 10.67 18.64
N ASP A 30 8.96 9.71 18.32
CA ASP A 30 9.01 9.05 17.01
C ASP A 30 7.94 7.95 16.86
N THR A 31 7.31 7.47 17.94
CA THR A 31 6.25 6.44 17.92
C THR A 31 4.86 7.01 18.14
N ARG A 32 4.75 8.26 18.62
CA ARG A 32 3.46 8.94 18.76
C ARG A 32 2.76 9.09 17.40
N PRO A 33 1.58 8.47 17.19
CA PRO A 33 0.86 8.55 15.92
C PRO A 33 0.41 9.96 15.55
N PHE A 34 0.23 10.80 16.57
CA PHE A 34 0.00 12.24 16.46
C PHE A 34 1.29 12.89 16.95
N GLY A 35 2.17 13.30 16.03
CA GLY A 35 3.32 14.16 16.39
C GLY A 35 2.84 15.45 17.07
N GLU A 36 3.75 16.20 17.72
CA GLU A 36 3.48 17.43 18.52
C GLU A 36 2.11 18.05 18.22
N GLN A 37 1.09 17.59 18.95
CA GLN A 37 -0.27 18.07 18.78
C GLN A 37 -0.27 19.54 19.17
N GLN A 38 -1.02 20.39 18.45
CA GLN A 38 -1.11 21.81 18.79
C GLN A 38 -1.41 21.97 20.28
N GLU A 39 -0.61 22.82 20.92
CA GLU A 39 -0.58 23.12 22.35
C GLU A 39 -1.89 23.81 22.80
N ASP A 40 -3.02 23.11 22.74
CA ASP A 40 -4.34 23.62 23.13
C ASP A 40 -4.63 23.43 24.63
N GLY A 41 -3.67 22.87 25.36
CA GLY A 41 -3.74 22.71 26.82
C GLY A 41 -4.51 21.48 27.29
N THR A 42 -4.87 20.55 26.40
CA THR A 42 -5.48 19.26 26.77
C THR A 42 -4.47 18.12 27.02
N TRP A 43 -3.18 18.44 27.09
CA TRP A 43 -2.06 17.50 27.24
C TRP A 43 -2.26 16.43 28.33
N GLU A 44 -2.80 16.79 29.49
CA GLU A 44 -2.96 15.88 30.63
C GLU A 44 -4.10 14.87 30.44
N ALA A 45 -5.05 15.12 29.53
CA ALA A 45 -6.23 14.29 29.38
C ALA A 45 -5.96 12.98 28.65
N ASP A 46 -4.94 12.95 27.78
CA ASP A 46 -4.69 11.82 26.88
C ASP A 46 -3.45 10.99 27.27
N LEU A 47 -2.62 11.42 28.24
CA LEU A 47 -1.41 10.69 28.68
C LEU A 47 -1.71 9.30 29.20
N ASP A 48 -2.82 9.14 29.94
CA ASP A 48 -3.27 7.87 30.50
C ASP A 48 -4.02 7.00 29.48
N THR A 49 -4.19 7.47 28.24
CA THR A 49 -4.87 6.68 27.20
C THR A 49 -4.04 5.43 26.90
N PRO A 50 -4.63 4.22 26.99
CA PRO A 50 -3.91 2.99 26.69
C PRO A 50 -3.61 2.93 25.19
N TYR A 51 -2.33 2.82 24.85
CA TYR A 51 -1.85 2.64 23.50
C TYR A 51 -1.37 1.21 23.31
N LEU A 52 -1.95 0.49 22.34
CA LEU A 52 -1.51 -0.86 21.99
C LEU A 52 -0.17 -0.79 21.22
N ALA A 53 0.94 -0.98 21.92
CA ALA A 53 2.27 -0.84 21.35
C ALA A 53 2.76 -2.10 20.65
N ARG A 54 2.46 -3.28 21.22
CA ARG A 54 2.97 -4.57 20.74
C ARG A 54 1.92 -5.66 20.88
N CYS A 55 1.97 -6.64 19.99
CA CYS A 55 1.16 -7.85 20.11
C CYS A 55 1.74 -8.98 19.26
N CYS A 56 1.56 -10.23 19.70
CA CYS A 56 1.98 -11.43 18.96
C CYS A 56 3.48 -11.42 18.58
N GLY A 57 4.31 -10.78 19.43
CA GLY A 57 5.75 -10.63 19.20
C GLY A 57 6.12 -9.64 18.08
N GLN A 58 5.20 -8.78 17.65
CA GLN A 58 5.42 -7.73 16.65
C GLN A 58 5.09 -6.35 17.23
N ASP A 59 5.84 -5.34 16.82
CA ASP A 59 5.53 -3.94 17.10
C ASP A 59 4.37 -3.45 16.24
N ARG A 60 3.60 -2.49 16.79
CA ARG A 60 2.60 -1.75 16.04
C ARG A 60 3.28 -0.99 14.89
N PRO A 61 2.79 -1.10 13.64
CA PRO A 61 3.38 -0.38 12.52
C PRO A 61 2.99 1.10 12.59
N VAL A 62 3.95 1.96 12.93
CA VAL A 62 3.76 3.42 13.00
C VAL A 62 4.10 4.12 11.67
N HIS A 63 3.53 5.30 11.45
CA HIS A 63 3.84 6.20 10.31
C HIS A 63 3.65 5.60 8.92
N LYS A 64 2.69 4.67 8.77
CA LYS A 64 2.41 4.01 7.47
C LYS A 64 1.41 4.76 6.61
N ARG A 65 0.79 5.82 7.14
CA ARG A 65 -0.22 6.64 6.46
C ARG A 65 0.40 7.84 5.76
N GLY A 66 -0.07 8.14 4.55
CA GLY A 66 0.33 9.34 3.82
C GLY A 66 1.74 9.26 3.22
N LEU A 67 2.31 8.06 3.14
CA LEU A 67 3.62 7.86 2.51
C LEU A 67 3.60 8.34 1.06
N SER A 68 4.53 9.22 0.73
CA SER A 68 4.67 9.79 -0.61
C SER A 68 6.14 9.86 -1.01
N VAL A 69 6.40 9.90 -2.33
CA VAL A 69 7.73 10.06 -2.89
C VAL A 69 7.71 11.18 -3.92
N GLN A 70 8.73 12.04 -3.87
CA GLN A 70 8.92 13.09 -4.86
C GLN A 70 9.89 12.59 -5.95
N VAL A 71 9.50 12.77 -7.21
CA VAL A 71 10.35 12.50 -8.36
C VAL A 71 10.78 13.84 -8.95
N THR A 72 12.09 14.10 -8.96
CA THR A 72 12.67 15.31 -9.57
C THR A 72 13.32 14.97 -10.91
N PRO A 73 13.26 15.87 -11.91
CA PRO A 73 14.02 15.72 -13.14
C PRO A 73 15.52 15.54 -12.89
N ALA A 74 16.21 14.76 -13.71
CA ALA A 74 17.67 14.77 -13.68
C ALA A 74 18.21 16.16 -14.07
N GLY A 75 19.36 16.53 -13.50
CA GLY A 75 19.89 17.89 -13.53
C GLY A 75 19.94 18.51 -14.93
N GLY A 76 19.38 19.72 -15.05
CA GLY A 76 19.34 20.50 -16.30
C GLY A 76 18.13 20.24 -17.20
N MET A 77 17.15 19.45 -16.75
CA MET A 77 15.88 19.23 -17.46
C MET A 77 14.69 19.84 -16.71
N ASP A 78 13.71 20.35 -17.45
CA ASP A 78 12.47 20.92 -16.90
C ASP A 78 11.33 19.90 -16.76
N PHE A 79 11.55 18.64 -17.15
CA PHE A 79 10.54 17.59 -17.17
C PHE A 79 11.07 16.28 -16.61
N VAL A 80 10.19 15.52 -15.95
CA VAL A 80 10.49 14.18 -15.44
C VAL A 80 10.47 13.20 -16.59
N THR A 81 11.58 12.46 -16.78
CA THR A 81 11.63 11.38 -17.75
C THR A 81 11.09 10.07 -17.17
N ILE A 82 10.72 9.12 -18.04
CA ILE A 82 10.37 7.75 -17.61
C ILE A 82 11.50 7.14 -16.76
N ARG A 83 12.75 7.44 -17.11
CA ARG A 83 13.92 6.95 -16.37
C ARG A 83 13.93 7.49 -14.94
N ASP A 84 13.69 8.79 -14.76
CA ASP A 84 13.66 9.43 -13.43
C ASP A 84 12.54 8.84 -12.57
N TYR A 85 11.34 8.72 -13.16
CA TYR A 85 10.18 8.14 -12.47
C TYR A 85 10.42 6.69 -12.05
N VAL A 86 10.81 5.82 -12.99
CA VAL A 86 11.00 4.39 -12.70
C VAL A 86 12.14 4.19 -11.70
N ALA A 87 13.25 4.92 -11.83
CA ALA A 87 14.39 4.78 -10.92
C ALA A 87 14.02 5.12 -9.47
N VAL A 88 13.22 6.16 -9.25
CA VAL A 88 12.80 6.59 -7.91
C VAL A 88 11.67 5.72 -7.37
N VAL A 89 10.59 5.57 -8.15
CA VAL A 89 9.38 4.87 -7.69
C VAL A 89 9.63 3.38 -7.49
N HIS A 90 10.40 2.73 -8.36
CA HIS A 90 10.72 1.31 -8.19
C HIS A 90 11.51 1.05 -6.91
N LEU A 91 12.57 1.85 -6.65
CA LEU A 91 13.34 1.71 -5.42
C LEU A 91 12.48 1.99 -4.18
N TRP A 92 11.70 3.06 -4.21
CA TRP A 92 10.79 3.41 -3.11
C TRP A 92 9.78 2.29 -2.83
N MET A 93 9.11 1.76 -3.86
CA MET A 93 8.20 0.62 -3.71
C MET A 93 8.89 -0.62 -3.14
N MET A 94 10.15 -0.88 -3.52
CA MET A 94 10.92 -1.99 -2.96
C MET A 94 11.22 -1.80 -1.47
N THR A 95 11.47 -0.57 -1.02
CA THR A 95 11.65 -0.29 0.42
C THR A 95 10.37 -0.54 1.23
N LEU A 96 9.20 -0.40 0.62
CA LEU A 96 7.90 -0.63 1.25
C LEU A 96 7.42 -2.09 1.17
N ARG A 97 8.20 -3.00 0.56
CA ARG A 97 7.76 -4.37 0.28
C ARG A 97 7.27 -5.10 1.54
N GLU A 98 8.04 -5.06 2.62
CA GLU A 98 7.68 -5.78 3.85
C GLU A 98 6.46 -5.16 4.54
N ASP A 99 6.33 -3.83 4.52
CA ASP A 99 5.14 -3.15 5.03
C ASP A 99 3.89 -3.50 4.22
N ILE A 100 4.00 -3.59 2.89
CA ILE A 100 2.89 -4.02 2.02
C ILE A 100 2.45 -5.44 2.38
N ILE A 101 3.42 -6.34 2.60
CA ILE A 101 3.15 -7.72 3.00
C ILE A 101 2.49 -7.77 4.38
N GLY A 102 3.02 -7.03 5.36
CA GLY A 102 2.44 -6.93 6.70
C GLY A 102 1.00 -6.42 6.66
N ALA A 103 0.75 -5.36 5.89
CA ALA A 103 -0.59 -4.83 5.69
C ALA A 103 -1.55 -5.84 5.05
N LYS A 104 -1.05 -6.75 4.19
CA LYS A 104 -1.87 -7.80 3.57
C LYS A 104 -2.21 -8.95 4.51
N ILE A 105 -1.32 -9.27 5.45
CA ILE A 105 -1.57 -10.26 6.50
C ILE A 105 -2.67 -9.74 7.44
N VAL A 106 -2.60 -8.45 7.79
CA VAL A 106 -3.47 -7.82 8.79
C VAL A 106 -4.85 -7.39 8.24
N ALA A 107 -4.94 -7.03 6.96
CA ALA A 107 -6.19 -6.56 6.36
C ALA A 107 -7.28 -7.65 6.28
N GLY A 108 -8.02 -7.84 7.37
CA GLY A 108 -9.39 -8.33 7.44
C GLY A 108 -9.67 -9.73 6.87
N GLY A 109 -9.55 -10.75 7.72
CA GLY A 109 -10.35 -11.99 7.69
C GLY A 109 -10.21 -12.95 6.49
N ARG A 110 -9.52 -12.60 5.40
CA ARG A 110 -9.40 -13.46 4.20
C ARG A 110 -7.99 -13.99 3.93
N CYS A 111 -6.99 -13.53 4.66
CA CYS A 111 -5.60 -13.96 4.53
C CYS A 111 -5.00 -14.27 5.91
N HIS A 112 -5.48 -15.32 6.59
CA HIS A 112 -4.70 -15.95 7.65
C HIS A 112 -3.52 -16.65 6.99
N MET A 113 -2.45 -15.88 6.80
CA MET A 113 -1.25 -16.33 6.12
C MET A 113 -0.08 -16.16 7.06
N ALA A 114 0.74 -17.20 7.18
CA ALA A 114 1.97 -17.07 7.94
C ALA A 114 2.91 -16.06 7.24
N PRO A 115 3.69 -15.25 7.96
CA PRO A 115 4.60 -14.27 7.35
C PRO A 115 5.57 -14.89 6.32
N ALA A 116 6.04 -16.11 6.57
CA ALA A 116 6.92 -16.83 5.65
C ALA A 116 6.20 -17.17 4.32
N GLU A 117 4.94 -17.60 4.40
CA GLU A 117 4.11 -17.88 3.23
C GLU A 117 3.86 -16.59 2.44
N ALA A 118 3.49 -15.50 3.12
CA ALA A 118 3.22 -14.19 2.50
C ALA A 118 4.43 -13.62 1.75
N ARG A 119 5.64 -13.80 2.28
CA ARG A 119 6.89 -13.38 1.61
C ARG A 119 7.21 -14.17 0.35
N SER A 120 6.82 -15.44 0.31
CA SER A 120 7.04 -16.34 -0.83
C SER A 120 6.02 -16.19 -1.95
N MET A 121 4.92 -15.46 -1.71
CA MET A 121 3.86 -15.29 -2.69
C MET A 121 4.23 -14.31 -3.81
N ASN A 122 3.73 -14.62 -5.00
CA ASN A 122 3.65 -13.67 -6.11
C ASN A 122 2.41 -12.80 -5.95
N TRP A 123 2.61 -11.61 -5.37
CA TRP A 123 1.58 -10.59 -5.25
C TRP A 123 1.34 -9.91 -6.59
N MET A 124 0.10 -9.92 -7.06
CA MET A 124 -0.31 -9.38 -8.34
C MET A 124 -0.95 -8.01 -8.15
N ILE A 125 -0.55 -7.03 -8.98
CA ILE A 125 -1.15 -5.70 -9.00
C ILE A 125 -2.34 -5.71 -9.97
N SER A 126 -3.51 -5.27 -9.49
CA SER A 126 -4.68 -4.98 -10.30
C SER A 126 -4.70 -3.50 -10.69
N VAL A 127 -4.93 -3.25 -11.97
CA VAL A 127 -5.04 -1.90 -12.56
C VAL A 127 -6.48 -1.53 -12.92
N ARG A 128 -7.47 -2.35 -12.53
CA ARG A 128 -8.89 -2.14 -12.89
C ARG A 128 -9.49 -0.85 -12.34
N THR A 129 -8.93 -0.32 -11.26
CA THR A 129 -9.45 0.84 -10.50
C THR A 129 -8.52 2.05 -10.57
N ALA A 130 -7.70 2.16 -11.62
CA ALA A 130 -6.80 3.28 -11.84
C ALA A 130 -7.50 4.64 -11.58
N PRO A 131 -6.84 5.58 -10.87
CA PRO A 131 -5.42 5.58 -10.48
C PRO A 131 -5.08 4.73 -9.24
N TRP A 132 -6.08 4.12 -8.60
CA TRP A 132 -5.88 3.27 -7.42
C TRP A 132 -5.46 1.87 -7.86
N HIS A 133 -4.51 1.29 -7.14
CA HIS A 133 -4.00 -0.05 -7.41
C HIS A 133 -4.33 -0.97 -6.26
N GLU A 134 -4.88 -2.14 -6.58
CA GLU A 134 -5.08 -3.20 -5.61
C GLU A 134 -4.02 -4.27 -5.76
N ILE A 135 -3.70 -4.94 -4.66
CA ILE A 135 -2.69 -6.00 -4.62
C ILE A 135 -3.38 -7.28 -4.15
N PHE A 136 -3.25 -8.36 -4.92
CA PHE A 136 -3.95 -9.61 -4.70
C PHE A 136 -2.98 -10.80 -4.69
N THR A 137 -3.39 -11.92 -4.10
CA THR A 137 -2.77 -13.20 -4.42
C THR A 137 -3.13 -13.59 -5.85
N TYR A 138 -2.30 -14.41 -6.50
CA TYR A 138 -2.59 -14.90 -7.85
C TYR A 138 -4.01 -15.48 -7.99
N LYS A 139 -4.49 -16.26 -7.01
CA LYS A 139 -5.83 -16.86 -7.02
C LYS A 139 -6.94 -15.81 -7.04
N PHE A 140 -6.83 -14.79 -6.19
CA PHE A 140 -7.81 -13.70 -6.14
C PHE A 140 -7.73 -12.82 -7.37
N TRP A 141 -6.52 -12.49 -7.83
CA TRP A 141 -6.31 -11.76 -9.06
C TRP A 141 -6.96 -12.48 -10.24
N LEU A 142 -6.71 -13.78 -10.39
CA LEU A 142 -7.30 -14.60 -11.45
C LEU A 142 -8.82 -14.55 -11.35
N SER A 143 -9.41 -14.82 -10.18
CA SER A 143 -10.87 -14.76 -10.02
C SER A 143 -11.46 -13.39 -10.37
N ASP A 144 -10.79 -12.30 -10.00
CA ASP A 144 -11.22 -10.93 -10.29
C ASP A 144 -11.07 -10.58 -11.78
N HIS A 145 -10.03 -11.11 -12.43
CA HIS A 145 -9.68 -10.78 -13.81
C HIS A 145 -10.26 -11.73 -14.85
N THR A 146 -10.66 -12.95 -14.46
CA THR A 146 -11.28 -13.95 -15.34
C THR A 146 -12.79 -14.06 -15.16
N ARG A 147 -13.38 -13.46 -14.12
CA ARG A 147 -14.83 -13.28 -14.10
C ARG A 147 -15.20 -12.37 -15.27
N GLY A 148 -15.89 -12.98 -16.23
CA GLY A 148 -16.28 -12.37 -17.48
C GLY A 148 -17.06 -11.09 -17.25
N GLU A 149 -16.37 -9.99 -17.41
CA GLU A 149 -16.77 -8.87 -18.24
C GLU A 149 -15.46 -8.20 -18.61
N LEU A 150 -15.05 -8.40 -19.88
CA LEU A 150 -14.42 -7.30 -20.59
C LEU A 150 -15.34 -6.12 -20.33
N ARG A 151 -14.89 -5.17 -19.52
CA ARG A 151 -15.57 -3.90 -19.37
C ARG A 151 -15.56 -3.31 -20.77
N ASP A 152 -16.64 -3.52 -21.50
CA ASP A 152 -16.81 -3.17 -22.89
C ASP A 152 -17.03 -1.66 -22.98
N ASP A 153 -16.08 -0.91 -22.45
CA ASP A 153 -16.08 0.53 -22.49
C ASP A 153 -15.55 1.00 -23.84
N ALA A 154 -16.09 2.14 -24.28
CA ALA A 154 -15.76 2.70 -25.58
C ALA A 154 -14.27 3.02 -25.71
N ALA A 155 -13.58 3.30 -24.60
CA ALA A 155 -12.15 3.58 -24.56
C ALA A 155 -11.32 2.34 -24.93
N THR A 156 -11.65 1.17 -24.36
CA THR A 156 -10.97 -0.09 -24.65
C THR A 156 -11.17 -0.51 -26.11
N ARG A 157 -12.39 -0.34 -26.65
CA ARG A 157 -12.66 -0.58 -28.09
C ARG A 157 -11.89 0.37 -28.99
N SER A 158 -11.79 1.64 -28.60
CA SER A 158 -11.06 2.63 -29.39
C SER A 158 -9.56 2.35 -29.41
N LEU A 159 -8.98 1.98 -28.26
CA LEU A 159 -7.57 1.61 -28.14
C LEU A 159 -7.25 0.36 -28.97
N MET A 160 -8.09 -0.67 -28.91
CA MET A 160 -7.90 -1.90 -29.68
C MET A 160 -7.97 -1.66 -31.20
N ARG A 161 -8.87 -0.78 -31.67
CA ARG A 161 -8.96 -0.40 -33.09
C ARG A 161 -7.71 0.33 -33.56
N GLU A 162 -7.19 1.23 -32.72
CA GLU A 162 -5.98 2.00 -33.05
C GLU A 162 -4.75 1.08 -33.12
N VAL A 163 -4.59 0.17 -32.16
CA VAL A 163 -3.51 -0.83 -32.16
C VAL A 163 -3.59 -1.74 -33.39
N ALA A 164 -4.79 -2.15 -33.80
CA ALA A 164 -4.98 -2.96 -35.00
C ALA A 164 -4.61 -2.18 -36.28
N ARG A 165 -4.98 -0.89 -36.36
CA ARG A 165 -4.61 0.00 -37.47
C ARG A 165 -3.09 0.13 -37.60
N VAL A 166 -2.40 0.47 -36.50
CA VAL A 166 -0.94 0.63 -36.48
C VAL A 166 -0.21 -0.67 -36.86
N ARG A 167 -0.75 -1.83 -36.48
CA ARG A 167 -0.19 -3.13 -36.89
C ARG A 167 -0.36 -3.39 -38.38
N ALA A 168 -1.52 -3.07 -38.95
CA ALA A 168 -1.76 -3.22 -40.39
C ALA A 168 -0.85 -2.30 -41.22
N GLU A 169 -0.66 -1.05 -40.78
CA GLU A 169 0.23 -0.09 -41.45
C GLU A 169 1.70 -0.56 -41.42
N LYS A 170 2.16 -1.14 -40.30
CA LYS A 170 3.52 -1.71 -40.22
C LYS A 170 3.72 -2.94 -41.10
N GLN A 171 2.67 -3.74 -41.32
CA GLN A 171 2.75 -4.92 -42.19
C GLN A 171 2.73 -4.57 -43.69
N GLN A 172 2.20 -3.41 -44.06
CA GLN A 172 2.20 -2.92 -45.44
C GLN A 172 3.49 -2.19 -45.84
N GLN A 173 4.38 -1.92 -44.87
CA GLN A 173 5.67 -1.26 -45.08
C GLN A 173 6.86 -2.26 -45.09
N GLN A 174 6.58 -3.57 -45.10
CA GLN A 174 7.54 -4.66 -45.33
C GLN A 174 7.24 -5.35 -46.65
#